data_AF-A0AAV6C6M2-F1
#
_entry.id   AF-A0AAV6C6M2-F1
#
_cell.length_a   1.000
_cell.length_b   1.000
_cell.length_c   1.000
_cell.angle_alpha   90.00
_cell.angle_beta   90.00
_cell.angle_gamma   90.00
#
_symmetry.space_group_name_H-M   'P 1'
#
loop_
_entity.id
_entity.type
_entity.pdbx_description
1 polymer ?
#
loop_
_entity_poly.entity_id
_entity_poly.type
_entity_poly.pdbx_seq_one_letter_code
_entity_poly.pdbx_strand_id
1 'polypeptide(L)'
;LPPLPGETGARNGADSSKPSLFQIMEEVERRIIADMLERTGWNQTEAAESFQIPLSTLNQKIKRLGIETRRRGRAASEPSVPEPAGK
;
A
#
# COMPACT_ATOMS: atom_id res chain seq x y z
N LEU A 1 -13.99 -20.69 43.10
CA LEU A 1 -13.70 -21.60 41.96
C LEU A 1 -12.43 -21.12 41.28
N PRO A 2 -11.33 -21.88 41.29
CA PRO A 2 -10.11 -21.52 40.55
C PRO A 2 -10.30 -21.76 39.03
N PRO A 3 -9.71 -20.92 38.15
CA PRO A 3 -9.76 -21.12 36.70
C PRO A 3 -8.87 -22.29 36.26
N LEU A 4 -9.36 -23.08 35.30
CA LEU A 4 -8.66 -24.25 34.77
C LEU A 4 -7.53 -23.84 33.81
N PRO A 5 -6.32 -24.44 33.93
CA PRO A 5 -5.25 -24.28 32.96
C PRO A 5 -5.48 -25.23 31.79
N GLY A 6 -5.82 -24.70 30.60
CA GLY A 6 -6.09 -25.59 29.45
C GLY A 6 -6.42 -24.96 28.10
N GLU A 7 -6.77 -23.68 28.00
CA GLU A 7 -7.06 -23.09 26.68
C GLU A 7 -5.80 -22.44 26.09
N THR A 8 -4.77 -23.26 25.98
CA THR A 8 -3.62 -23.03 25.12
C THR A 8 -4.12 -23.00 23.67
N GLY A 9 -3.94 -21.86 23.01
CA GLY A 9 -3.82 -21.80 21.56
C GLY A 9 -5.08 -22.10 20.77
N ALA A 10 -6.04 -21.18 20.79
CA ALA A 10 -7.00 -21.09 19.71
C ALA A 10 -6.29 -20.61 18.42
N ARG A 11 -5.65 -21.56 17.73
CA ARG A 11 -5.52 -21.65 16.27
C ARG A 11 -5.15 -20.34 15.56
N ASN A 12 -3.88 -19.94 15.69
CA ASN A 12 -3.22 -19.31 14.55
C ASN A 12 -3.06 -20.39 13.46
N GLY A 13 -3.79 -20.26 12.36
CA GLY A 13 -3.54 -21.02 11.13
C GLY A 13 -4.58 -22.10 10.79
N ALA A 14 -5.71 -21.70 10.17
CA ALA A 14 -6.45 -22.49 9.19
C ALA A 14 -7.68 -21.68 8.68
N ASP A 15 -7.44 -20.62 7.92
CA ASP A 15 -8.42 -20.19 6.89
C ASP A 15 -7.66 -19.96 5.57
N SER A 16 -6.92 -21.00 5.20
CA SER A 16 -6.78 -21.38 3.81
C SER A 16 -8.10 -22.02 3.37
N SER A 17 -8.79 -21.39 2.42
CA SER A 17 -9.28 -22.24 1.32
C SER A 17 -9.37 -21.55 -0.02
N LYS A 18 -9.93 -20.34 -0.16
CA LYS A 18 -9.91 -19.63 -1.45
C LYS A 18 -9.91 -18.12 -1.22
N PRO A 19 -9.05 -17.35 -1.91
CA PRO A 19 -9.15 -15.91 -1.88
C PRO A 19 -10.55 -15.51 -2.35
N SER A 20 -11.19 -14.58 -1.64
CA SER A 20 -12.47 -14.01 -2.06
C SER A 20 -12.30 -13.35 -3.44
N LEU A 21 -13.34 -13.33 -4.28
CA LEU A 21 -13.29 -12.65 -5.57
C LEU A 21 -12.75 -11.21 -5.44
N PHE A 22 -13.11 -10.51 -4.36
CA PHE A 22 -12.56 -9.19 -4.05
C PHE A 22 -11.05 -9.20 -3.88
N GLN A 23 -10.48 -10.17 -3.15
CA GLN A 23 -9.03 -10.28 -2.95
C GLN A 23 -8.31 -10.64 -4.25
N ILE A 24 -8.89 -11.56 -5.05
CA ILE A 24 -8.36 -11.91 -6.37
C ILE A 24 -8.35 -10.68 -7.28
N MET A 25 -9.46 -9.94 -7.32
CA MET A 25 -9.56 -8.72 -8.10
C MET A 25 -8.57 -7.66 -7.64
N GLU A 26 -8.40 -7.47 -6.33
CA GLU A 26 -7.41 -6.53 -5.79
C GLU A 26 -5.98 -6.93 -6.16
N GLU A 27 -5.65 -8.22 -6.16
CA GLU A 27 -4.33 -8.70 -6.58
C GLU A 27 -4.10 -8.49 -8.08
N VAL A 28 -5.10 -8.81 -8.92
CA VAL A 28 -5.03 -8.58 -10.36
C VAL A 28 -4.92 -7.09 -10.67
N GLU A 29 -5.74 -6.26 -10.03
CA GLU A 29 -5.71 -4.80 -10.21
C GLU A 29 -4.37 -4.22 -9.77
N ARG A 30 -3.82 -4.68 -8.63
CA ARG A 30 -2.49 -4.30 -8.16
C ARG A 30 -1.43 -4.61 -9.21
N ARG A 31 -1.47 -5.82 -9.80
CA ARG A 31 -0.51 -6.25 -10.83
C ARG A 31 -0.60 -5.41 -12.10
N ILE A 32 -1.81 -5.18 -12.60
CA ILE A 32 -2.03 -4.40 -13.83
C ILE A 32 -1.59 -2.95 -13.64
N ILE A 33 -1.92 -2.32 -12.50
CA ILE A 33 -1.51 -0.95 -12.23
C ILE A 33 0.02 -0.88 -12.08
N ALA A 34 0.64 -1.82 -11.37
CA ALA A 34 2.09 -1.86 -11.24
C ALA A 34 2.80 -2.03 -12.59
N ASP A 35 2.36 -2.98 -13.42
CA ASP A 35 2.92 -3.21 -14.77
C ASP A 35 2.78 -1.96 -15.66
N MET A 36 1.62 -1.29 -15.63
CA MET A 36 1.42 -0.06 -16.38
C MET A 36 2.34 1.06 -15.89
N LEU A 37 2.47 1.23 -14.57
CA LEU A 37 3.41 2.18 -14.00
C LEU A 37 4.84 1.86 -14.42
N GLU A 38 5.26 0.60 -14.46
CA GLU A 38 6.60 0.24 -14.95
C GLU A 38 6.81 0.61 -16.42
N ARG A 39 5.82 0.37 -17.28
CA ARG A 39 5.86 0.73 -18.71
C ARG A 39 5.94 2.24 -18.95
N THR A 40 5.28 3.05 -18.14
CA THR A 40 5.30 4.51 -18.25
C THR A 40 6.42 5.17 -17.44
N GLY A 41 7.40 4.40 -16.94
CA GLY A 41 8.50 4.95 -16.14
C GLY A 41 8.04 5.53 -14.79
N TRP A 42 7.00 4.95 -14.22
CA TRP A 42 6.29 5.35 -12.99
C TRP A 42 5.57 6.71 -13.10
N ASN A 43 5.26 7.15 -14.33
CA ASN A 43 4.45 8.33 -14.58
C ASN A 43 2.97 8.01 -14.35
N GLN A 44 2.45 8.41 -13.18
CA GLN A 44 1.06 8.18 -12.77
C GLN A 44 0.06 8.89 -13.68
N THR A 45 0.39 10.07 -14.21
CA THR A 45 -0.49 10.82 -15.11
C THR A 45 -0.69 10.04 -16.41
N GLU A 46 0.42 9.61 -17.02
CA GLU A 46 0.40 8.84 -18.26
C GLU A 46 -0.26 7.47 -18.09
N ALA A 47 -0.03 6.80 -16.94
CA ALA A 47 -0.71 5.55 -16.61
C ALA A 47 -2.23 5.76 -16.47
N ALA A 48 -2.68 6.86 -15.84
CA ALA A 48 -4.10 7.17 -15.68
C ALA A 48 -4.77 7.47 -17.03
N GLU A 49 -4.10 8.21 -17.91
CA GLU A 49 -4.56 8.46 -19.28
C GLU A 49 -4.65 7.16 -20.09
N SER A 50 -3.69 6.25 -19.94
CA SER A 50 -3.71 4.93 -20.58
C SER A 50 -4.90 4.08 -20.14
N PHE A 51 -5.25 4.13 -18.85
CA PHE A 51 -6.45 3.48 -18.32
C PHE A 51 -7.76 4.25 -18.62
N GLN A 52 -7.67 5.45 -19.20
CA GLN A 52 -8.80 6.36 -19.45
C GLN A 52 -9.60 6.67 -18.17
N ILE A 53 -8.91 6.80 -17.04
CA ILE A 53 -9.51 7.15 -15.74
C ILE A 53 -8.90 8.46 -15.21
N PRO A 54 -9.62 9.18 -14.33
CA PRO A 54 -9.03 10.33 -13.64
C PRO A 54 -7.82 9.93 -12.80
N LEU A 55 -6.78 10.77 -12.77
CA LEU A 55 -5.58 10.57 -11.94
C LEU A 55 -5.92 10.39 -10.45
N SER A 56 -6.96 11.06 -9.96
CA SER A 56 -7.47 10.89 -8.59
C SER A 56 -7.93 9.46 -8.31
N THR A 57 -8.56 8.82 -9.30
CA THR A 57 -9.03 7.43 -9.22
C THR A 57 -7.84 6.49 -9.18
N LEU A 58 -6.88 6.65 -10.07
CA LEU A 58 -5.65 5.85 -10.06
C LEU A 58 -4.89 6.01 -8.74
N ASN A 59 -4.77 7.23 -8.23
CA ASN A 59 -4.11 7.50 -6.95
C ASN A 59 -4.82 6.84 -5.76
N GLN A 60 -6.16 6.82 -5.75
CA GLN A 60 -6.92 6.09 -4.74
C GLN A 60 -6.66 4.59 -4.82
N LYS A 61 -6.64 4.02 -6.04
CA LYS A 61 -6.32 2.60 -6.25
C LYS A 61 -4.91 2.27 -5.78
N ILE A 62 -3.90 3.09 -6.12
CA ILE A 62 -2.51 2.93 -5.66
C ILE A 62 -2.42 2.93 -4.13
N LYS A 63 -3.10 3.86 -3.46
CA LYS A 63 -3.12 3.93 -1.98
C LYS A 63 -3.82 2.72 -1.36
N ARG A 64 -5.00 2.36 -1.86
CA ARG A 64 -5.80 1.23 -1.36
C ARG A 64 -5.07 -0.09 -1.55
N LEU A 65 -4.51 -0.28 -2.74
CA LEU A 65 -3.74 -1.45 -3.11
C LEU A 65 -2.29 -1.36 -2.63
N GLY A 66 -1.89 -0.41 -1.77
CA GLY A 66 -0.53 -0.31 -1.22
C GLY A 66 0.58 -0.51 -2.26
N ILE A 67 0.45 0.12 -3.43
CA ILE A 67 1.48 0.08 -4.47
C ILE A 67 2.52 1.13 -4.11
N GLU A 68 3.72 0.69 -3.74
CA GLU A 68 4.82 1.59 -3.41
C GLU A 68 5.35 2.24 -4.69
N THR A 69 4.78 3.39 -5.03
CA THR A 69 5.38 4.26 -6.05
C THR A 69 6.65 4.82 -5.44
N ARG A 70 7.80 4.21 -5.74
CA ARG A 70 9.12 4.74 -5.38
C ARG A 70 9.26 6.13 -6.01
N ARG A 71 8.75 7.15 -5.34
CA ARG A 71 9.28 8.51 -5.45
C ARG A 71 10.70 8.44 -4.90
N ARG A 72 11.64 8.10 -5.75
CA ARG A 72 13.04 8.42 -5.53
C ARG A 72 13.11 9.95 -5.39
N GLY A 73 13.24 10.45 -4.17
CA GLY A 73 13.48 11.87 -3.89
C GLY A 73 12.29 12.66 -3.35
N ARG A 74 11.87 12.38 -2.10
CA ARG A 74 11.64 13.45 -1.11
C ARG A 74 11.71 12.92 0.33
N ALA A 75 12.77 12.20 0.64
CA ALA A 75 13.33 12.25 2.00
C ALA A 75 14.16 13.54 2.09
N ALA A 76 14.26 14.13 3.29
CA ALA A 76 14.88 15.42 3.60
C ALA A 76 14.03 16.66 3.31
N SER A 77 12.90 16.77 4.00
CA SER A 77 12.63 18.03 4.71
C SER A 77 12.94 17.76 6.18
N GLU A 78 14.24 17.72 6.51
CA GLU A 78 14.70 17.82 7.90
C GLU A 78 14.21 19.18 8.44
N PRO A 79 13.49 19.22 9.58
CA PRO A 79 13.26 20.47 10.26
C PRO A 79 14.60 20.95 10.82
N SER A 80 15.20 21.94 10.16
CA SER A 80 16.32 22.69 10.68
C SER A 80 15.86 23.40 11.96
N VAL A 81 16.14 22.80 13.11
CA VAL A 81 15.93 23.41 14.42
C VAL A 81 16.89 24.58 14.57
N PRO A 82 16.42 25.83 14.80
CA PRO A 82 17.32 26.90 15.21
C PRO A 82 17.70 26.68 16.67
N GLU A 83 19.00 26.52 16.90
CA GLU A 83 19.64 26.48 18.21
C GLU A 83 19.32 27.79 18.98
N PRO A 84 18.78 27.74 20.21
CA PRO A 84 18.62 28.95 21.01
C PRO A 84 19.97 29.36 21.57
N ALA A 85 20.59 30.38 20.96
CA ALA A 85 21.78 31.02 21.48
C ALA A 85 21.46 31.63 22.86
N GLY A 86 22.03 31.03 23.90
CA GLY A 86 22.00 31.57 25.24
C GLY A 86 22.82 32.86 25.35
N LYS A 87 22.21 33.88 25.96
CA LYS A 87 22.83 34.79 26.93
C LYS A 87 21.79 35.74 27.51
#